data_AF-A0A7C5T9R1-F1
#
_entry.id   AF-A0A7C5T9R1-F1
#
_cell.length_a   1.000
_cell.length_b   1.000
_cell.length_c   1.000
_cell.angle_alpha   90.00
_cell.angle_beta   90.00
_cell.angle_gamma   90.00
#
_symmetry.space_group_name_H-M   'P 1'
#
loop_
_entity.id
_entity.type
_entity.pdbx_description
1 polymer ?
#
loop_
_entity_poly.entity_id
_entity_poly.type
_entity_poly.pdbx_seq_one_letter_code
_entity_poly.pdbx_strand_id
1 'polypeptide(L)'
;MIWFAEAILLSYSSFSKFVLPSLQAFAEERKEEKEEWRKNLILINPLGLIFGIFNIEYMRGVLENLAVGGSFSFFSLSAGDVSFSAIGIAPEIAVFFTGKAPEGLNLAGALGLVFASAKSAE
;
A
#
# COMPACT_ATOMS: atom_id res chain seq x y z
N MET A 1 46.35 -25.38 -43.90
CA MET A 1 45.02 -25.70 -43.35
C MET A 1 44.99 -25.74 -41.81
N ILE A 2 45.91 -25.05 -41.12
CA ILE A 2 46.01 -25.02 -39.64
C ILE A 2 45.59 -23.64 -39.09
N TRP A 3 45.78 -22.57 -39.86
CA TRP A 3 45.51 -21.18 -39.48
C TRP A 3 44.01 -20.82 -39.33
N PHE A 4 43.10 -21.57 -39.96
CA PHE A 4 41.66 -21.32 -39.87
C PHE A 4 41.03 -21.89 -38.59
N ALA A 5 41.61 -22.93 -38.00
CA ALA A 5 41.07 -23.57 -36.80
C ALA A 5 41.34 -22.75 -35.52
N GLU A 6 42.50 -22.10 -35.44
CA GLU A 6 42.88 -21.27 -34.28
C GLU A 6 42.06 -19.98 -34.19
N ALA A 7 41.71 -19.36 -35.34
CA ALA A 7 40.89 -18.15 -35.38
C ALA A 7 39.47 -18.38 -34.82
N ILE A 8 38.89 -19.56 -35.06
CA ILE A 8 37.56 -19.93 -34.55
C ILE A 8 37.62 -20.17 -33.03
N LEU A 9 38.65 -20.86 -32.53
CA LEU A 9 38.83 -21.09 -31.09
C LEU A 9 39.07 -19.81 -30.29
N LEU A 10 39.81 -18.84 -30.84
CA LEU A 10 40.06 -17.54 -30.22
C LEU A 10 38.79 -16.68 -30.14
N SER A 11 37.94 -16.74 -31.18
CA SER A 11 36.64 -16.08 -31.23
C SER A 11 35.69 -16.59 -30.14
N TYR A 12 35.59 -17.91 -29.95
CA TYR A 12 34.73 -18.51 -28.92
C TYR A 12 35.22 -18.21 -27.50
N SER A 13 36.54 -18.22 -27.26
CA SER A 13 37.10 -17.93 -25.92
C SER A 13 36.92 -16.47 -25.49
N SER A 14 36.87 -15.55 -26.44
CA SER A 14 36.65 -14.12 -26.16
C SER A 14 35.17 -13.79 -26.00
N PHE A 15 34.30 -14.46 -26.76
CA PHE A 15 32.84 -14.29 -26.66
C PHE A 15 32.29 -14.84 -25.34
N SER A 16 32.76 -16.02 -24.90
CA SER A 16 32.31 -16.60 -23.63
C SER A 16 32.72 -15.78 -22.40
N LYS A 17 33.92 -15.18 -22.42
CA LYS A 17 34.41 -14.31 -21.35
C LYS A 17 33.65 -12.99 -21.22
N PHE A 18 32.97 -12.53 -22.26
CA PHE A 18 32.23 -11.27 -22.25
C PHE A 18 30.72 -11.47 -22.00
N VAL A 19 30.18 -12.59 -22.48
CA VAL A 19 28.74 -12.90 -22.40
C VAL A 19 28.33 -13.55 -21.08
N LEU A 20 29.19 -14.38 -20.46
CA LEU A 20 28.87 -15.00 -19.17
C LEU A 20 28.76 -13.98 -18.01
N PRO A 21 29.71 -13.03 -17.84
CA PRO A 21 29.64 -12.07 -16.74
C PRO A 21 28.50 -11.08 -16.90
N SER A 22 28.15 -10.70 -18.14
CA SER A 22 27.01 -9.84 -18.41
C SER A 22 25.67 -10.54 -18.17
N LEU A 23 25.53 -11.82 -18.53
CA LEU A 23 24.34 -12.61 -18.19
C LEU A 23 24.23 -12.88 -16.68
N GLN A 24 25.35 -13.06 -15.98
CA GLN A 24 25.37 -13.17 -14.52
C GLN A 24 24.99 -11.84 -13.87
N ALA A 25 25.55 -10.70 -14.30
CA ALA A 25 25.16 -9.38 -13.82
C ALA A 25 23.68 -9.06 -14.10
N PHE A 26 23.15 -9.40 -15.28
CA PHE A 26 21.72 -9.26 -15.61
C PHE A 26 20.81 -10.23 -14.83
N ALA A 27 21.34 -11.37 -14.37
CA ALA A 27 20.61 -12.33 -13.54
C ALA A 27 20.70 -12.00 -12.04
N GLU A 28 21.80 -11.39 -11.61
CA GLU A 28 22.01 -10.86 -10.25
C GLU A 28 21.19 -9.58 -10.04
N GLU A 29 21.12 -8.67 -11.02
CA GLU A 29 20.25 -7.47 -10.99
C GLU A 29 18.74 -7.82 -10.97
N ARG A 30 18.36 -9.04 -11.36
CA ARG A 30 16.97 -9.54 -11.24
C ARG A 30 16.70 -10.32 -9.96
N LYS A 31 17.69 -10.48 -9.08
CA LYS A 31 17.51 -11.02 -7.74
C LYS A 31 17.64 -9.87 -6.74
N GLU A 32 16.51 -9.52 -6.13
CA GLU A 32 16.40 -8.76 -4.89
C GLU A 32 16.20 -7.24 -4.98
N GLU A 33 15.32 -6.77 -5.87
CA GLU A 33 14.23 -5.93 -5.36
C GLU A 33 13.10 -6.86 -4.95
N LYS A 34 13.22 -7.49 -3.78
CA LYS A 34 12.02 -7.88 -3.05
C LYS A 34 11.36 -6.56 -2.69
N GLU A 35 10.41 -6.10 -3.50
CA GLU A 35 9.55 -4.97 -3.15
C GLU A 35 9.18 -5.17 -1.68
N GLU A 36 9.70 -4.30 -0.82
CA GLU A 36 9.47 -4.39 0.62
C GLU A 36 8.00 -4.09 0.81
N TRP A 37 7.20 -5.16 0.81
CA TRP A 37 5.77 -5.08 0.85
C TRP A 37 5.38 -4.28 2.08
N ARG A 38 4.83 -3.08 1.87
CA ARG A 38 4.29 -2.26 2.96
C ARG A 38 3.12 -2.97 3.59
N LYS A 39 3.34 -3.58 4.75
CA LYS A 39 2.31 -4.34 5.44
C LYS A 39 1.30 -3.45 6.17
N ASN A 40 1.58 -2.16 6.35
CA ASN A 40 0.76 -1.26 7.16
C ASN A 40 0.57 0.08 6.46
N LEU A 41 -0.65 0.61 6.54
CA LEU A 41 -1.02 1.95 6.09
C LEU A 41 -1.77 2.66 7.22
N ILE A 42 -1.43 3.92 7.45
CA ILE A 42 -2.19 4.82 8.32
C ILE A 42 -2.59 6.01 7.48
N LEU A 43 -3.90 6.26 7.39
CA LEU A 43 -4.47 7.43 6.73
C LEU A 43 -5.05 8.36 7.79
N ILE A 44 -4.71 9.64 7.70
CA ILE A 44 -5.23 10.68 8.59
C ILE A 44 -5.64 11.85 7.70
N ASN A 45 -6.84 12.39 7.94
CA ASN A 45 -7.27 13.65 7.32
C ASN A 45 -7.24 14.80 8.34
N PRO A 46 -6.10 15.50 8.48
CA PRO A 46 -5.99 16.60 9.44
C PRO A 46 -6.78 17.84 9.03
N LEU A 47 -7.01 18.06 7.72
CA LEU A 47 -7.74 19.23 7.23
C LEU A 47 -9.22 19.19 7.61
N GLY A 48 -9.78 17.98 7.74
CA GLY A 48 -11.16 17.80 8.20
C GLY A 48 -11.40 18.42 9.57
N LEU A 49 -10.39 18.50 10.45
CA LEU A 49 -10.56 18.98 11.82
C LEU A 49 -11.07 20.42 11.86
N ILE A 50 -10.69 21.24 10.88
CA ILE A 50 -11.14 22.63 10.72
C ILE A 50 -12.66 22.68 10.50
N PHE A 51 -13.22 21.63 9.90
CA PHE A 51 -14.65 21.47 9.65
C PHE A 51 -15.34 20.57 10.68
N GLY A 52 -14.68 20.28 11.81
CA GLY A 52 -15.22 19.40 12.86
C GLY A 52 -15.21 17.92 12.49
N ILE A 53 -14.46 17.50 11.46
CA ILE A 53 -14.37 16.10 11.00
C ILE A 53 -12.97 15.56 11.27
N PHE A 54 -12.84 14.47 12.01
CA PHE A 54 -11.56 13.78 12.13
C PHE A 54 -11.74 12.33 11.75
N ASN A 55 -10.83 11.80 10.94
CA ASN A 55 -10.82 10.40 10.59
C ASN A 55 -9.37 9.92 10.59
N ILE A 56 -9.16 8.79 11.26
CA ILE A 56 -7.94 8.00 11.18
C ILE A 56 -8.32 6.58 10.81
N GLU A 57 -7.62 6.04 9.83
CA GLU A 57 -7.79 4.67 9.34
C GLU A 57 -6.44 3.96 9.44
N TYR A 58 -6.46 2.73 9.93
CA TYR A 58 -5.32 1.85 9.92
C TYR A 58 -5.68 0.58 9.14
N MET A 59 -4.86 0.23 8.15
CA MET A 59 -4.98 -1.01 7.41
C MET A 59 -3.68 -1.81 7.50
N ARG A 60 -3.82 -3.12 7.63
CA ARG A 60 -2.72 -4.08 7.57
C ARG A 60 -2.94 -5.07 6.44
N GLY A 61 -2.02 -5.12 5.49
CA GLY A 61 -1.96 -6.17 4.48
C GLY A 61 -1.73 -7.54 5.13
N VAL A 62 -2.63 -8.49 4.84
CA VAL A 62 -2.56 -9.87 5.33
C VAL A 62 -2.30 -10.87 4.20
N LEU A 63 -2.72 -10.56 2.97
CA LEU A 63 -2.42 -11.28 1.73
C LEU A 63 -2.20 -10.28 0.60
N GLU A 64 -1.73 -10.72 -0.57
CA GLU A 64 -1.33 -9.85 -1.70
C GLU A 64 -2.43 -8.88 -2.09
N ASN A 65 -3.67 -9.33 -2.00
CA ASN A 65 -4.85 -8.57 -2.34
C ASN A 65 -5.79 -8.33 -1.15
N LEU A 66 -5.39 -8.60 0.09
CA LEU A 66 -6.27 -8.48 1.25
C LEU A 66 -5.64 -7.69 2.38
N ALA A 67 -6.38 -6.73 2.92
CA ALA A 67 -6.03 -6.04 4.16
C ALA A 67 -7.19 -6.10 5.18
N VAL A 68 -6.82 -6.06 6.45
CA VAL A 68 -7.74 -5.89 7.58
C VAL A 68 -7.31 -4.70 8.41
N GLY A 69 -8.26 -4.03 9.03
CA GLY A 69 -7.98 -2.76 9.67
C GLY A 69 -9.11 -2.26 10.53
N GLY A 70 -9.07 -0.97 10.78
CA GLY A 70 -10.18 -0.26 11.37
C GLY A 70 -9.99 1.25 11.30
N SER A 71 -11.11 1.94 11.45
CA SER A 71 -11.16 3.39 11.47
C SER A 71 -11.75 3.91 12.78
N PHE A 72 -11.27 5.09 13.14
CA PHE A 72 -11.89 5.96 14.13
C PHE A 72 -12.32 7.23 13.41
N SER A 73 -13.55 7.67 13.68
CA SER A 73 -14.10 8.90 13.16
C SER A 73 -14.68 9.74 14.29
N PHE A 74 -14.53 11.04 14.15
CA PHE A 74 -15.21 12.04 14.94
C PHE A 74 -15.85 13.06 14.01
N PHE A 75 -17.06 13.47 14.34
CA PHE A 75 -17.79 14.49 13.64
C PHE A 75 -18.42 15.44 14.65
N SER A 76 -18.36 16.74 14.38
CA SER A 76 -18.99 17.77 15.18
C SER A 76 -19.56 18.84 14.29
N LEU A 77 -20.83 19.20 14.52
CA LEU A 77 -21.53 20.24 13.81
C LEU A 77 -22.30 21.10 14.81
N SER A 78 -22.17 22.42 14.69
CA SER A 78 -22.98 23.38 15.45
C SER A 78 -23.78 24.23 14.48
N ALA A 79 -25.08 24.34 14.70
CA ALA A 79 -25.99 25.16 13.92
C ALA A 79 -26.95 25.90 14.86
N GLY A 80 -26.74 27.20 15.05
CA GLY A 80 -27.47 27.99 16.05
C GLY A 80 -27.20 27.46 17.47
N ASP A 81 -28.28 27.21 18.22
CA ASP A 81 -28.26 26.73 19.60
C ASP A 81 -28.16 25.21 19.73
N VAL A 82 -28.11 24.50 18.60
CA VAL A 82 -28.00 23.05 18.54
C VAL A 82 -26.58 22.64 18.18
N SER A 83 -26.00 21.75 18.98
CA SER A 83 -24.74 21.09 18.67
C SER A 83 -24.93 19.59 18.58
N PHE A 84 -24.29 19.00 17.58
CA PHE A 84 -24.26 17.57 17.34
C PHE A 84 -22.81 17.10 17.34
N SER A 85 -22.55 15.97 17.98
CA SER A 85 -21.27 15.27 17.86
C SER A 85 -21.48 13.78 17.71
N ALA A 86 -20.57 13.13 16.99
CA ALA A 86 -20.55 11.70 16.83
C ALA A 86 -19.13 11.17 16.89
N ILE A 87 -18.97 9.98 17.48
CA ILE A 87 -17.75 9.18 17.45
C ILE A 87 -18.10 7.84 16.83
N GLY A 88 -17.34 7.43 15.81
CA GLY A 88 -17.46 6.15 15.15
C GLY A 88 -16.20 5.32 15.29
N ILE A 89 -16.38 4.01 15.48
CA ILE A 89 -15.29 3.02 15.42
C ILE A 89 -15.76 1.88 14.53
N ALA A 90 -14.97 1.50 13.53
CA ALA A 90 -15.32 0.44 12.61
C ALA A 90 -14.13 -0.48 12.34
N PRO A 91 -14.20 -1.79 12.59
CA PRO A 91 -13.35 -2.77 11.92
C PRO A 91 -13.63 -2.79 10.41
N GLU A 92 -12.57 -3.04 9.63
CA GLU A 92 -12.60 -2.97 8.17
C GLU A 92 -11.87 -4.16 7.54
N ILE A 93 -12.39 -4.60 6.39
CA ILE A 93 -11.75 -5.57 5.51
C ILE A 93 -11.76 -5.01 4.09
N ALA A 94 -10.63 -5.05 3.39
CA ALA A 94 -10.51 -4.52 2.04
C ALA A 94 -9.79 -5.48 1.09
N VAL A 95 -10.35 -5.62 -0.11
CA VAL A 95 -9.78 -6.38 -1.22
C VAL A 95 -9.17 -5.40 -2.23
N PHE A 96 -7.89 -5.58 -2.56
CA PHE A 96 -7.12 -4.70 -3.46
C PHE A 96 -6.97 -5.32 -4.84
N PHE A 97 -7.41 -4.61 -5.89
CA PHE A 97 -7.38 -5.10 -7.26
C PHE A 97 -5.98 -5.07 -7.89
N THR A 98 -5.07 -4.32 -7.29
CA THR A 98 -3.67 -4.14 -7.72
C THR A 98 -2.77 -5.31 -7.32
N GLY A 99 -3.22 -6.21 -6.43
CA GLY A 99 -2.38 -7.26 -5.87
C GLY A 99 -1.26 -6.73 -4.95
N LYS A 100 -1.41 -5.51 -4.44
CA LYS A 100 -0.43 -4.85 -3.55
C LYS A 100 -1.07 -4.28 -2.29
N ALA A 101 -1.92 -5.03 -1.59
CA ALA A 101 -2.58 -4.56 -0.37
C ALA A 101 -1.55 -4.11 0.70
N PRO A 102 -1.72 -2.97 1.39
CA PRO A 102 -2.87 -2.07 1.38
C PRO A 102 -2.69 -0.86 0.43
N GLU A 103 -2.18 -1.06 -0.78
CA GLU A 103 -1.93 0.00 -1.76
C GLU A 103 -2.76 -0.13 -3.04
N GLY A 104 -3.23 1.01 -3.54
CA GLY A 104 -3.96 1.11 -4.80
C GLY A 104 -5.47 1.01 -4.62
N LEU A 105 -6.16 0.72 -5.72
CA LEU A 105 -7.62 0.66 -5.73
C LEU A 105 -8.12 -0.56 -4.98
N ASN A 106 -9.08 -0.35 -4.09
CA ASN A 106 -9.69 -1.40 -3.28
C ASN A 106 -11.22 -1.33 -3.27
N LEU A 107 -11.80 -2.41 -2.78
CA LEU A 107 -13.17 -2.47 -2.29
C LEU A 107 -13.11 -2.80 -0.80
N ALA A 108 -13.55 -1.88 0.04
CA ALA A 108 -13.55 -2.03 1.49
C ALA A 108 -14.98 -2.18 2.04
N GLY A 109 -15.13 -3.06 3.03
CA GLY A 109 -16.33 -3.21 3.83
C GLY A 109 -16.01 -2.92 5.29
N ALA A 110 -16.85 -2.10 5.93
CA ALA A 110 -16.71 -1.69 7.32
C ALA A 110 -17.99 -2.00 8.11
N LEU A 111 -17.84 -2.50 9.33
CA LEU A 111 -18.96 -2.67 10.27
C LEU A 111 -18.71 -1.78 11.48
N GLY A 112 -19.33 -0.60 11.49
CA GLY A 112 -19.09 0.43 12.49
C GLY A 112 -20.14 0.53 13.59
N LEU A 113 -19.69 0.90 14.79
CA LEU A 113 -20.53 1.47 15.84
C LEU A 113 -20.39 2.99 15.82
N VAL A 114 -21.50 3.70 15.94
CA VAL A 114 -21.53 5.17 16.00
C VAL A 114 -22.28 5.60 17.25
N PHE A 115 -21.61 6.40 18.08
CA PHE A 115 -22.18 7.03 19.26
C PHE A 115 -22.41 8.49 18.95
N ALA A 116 -23.68 8.91 18.96
CA ALA A 116 -24.07 10.27 18.64
C ALA A 116 -24.68 10.97 19.86
N SER A 117 -24.42 12.26 19.97
CA SER A 117 -24.99 13.15 20.97
C SER A 117 -25.50 14.41 20.31
N ALA A 118 -26.64 14.91 20.79
CA ALA A 118 -27.19 16.18 20.41
C ALA A 118 -27.51 16.99 21.67
N LYS A 119 -27.15 18.26 21.67
CA LYS A 119 -27.46 19.21 22.74
C LYS A 119 -28.17 20.43 22.13
N SER A 120 -29.21 20.88 22.83
CA SER A 120 -29.88 22.15 22.55
C SER A 120 -29.72 23.06 23.77
N ALA A 121 -29.46 24.35 23.55
CA ALA A 121 -29.56 25.37 24.59
C ALA A 121 -31.00 25.88 24.67
N GLU A 122 -31.89 25.09 25.28
CA GLU A 122 -33.13 25.65 25.85
C GLU A 122 -32.87 26.09 27.30
#